data_AF-M3FVV3-F1
#
_entry.id   AF-M3FVV3-F1
#
_cell.length_a   1.000
_cell.length_b   1.000
_cell.length_c   1.000
_cell.angle_alpha   90.00
_cell.angle_beta   90.00
_cell.angle_gamma   90.00
#
_symmetry.space_group_name_H-M   'P 1'
#
loop_
_entity.id
_entity.type
_entity.pdbx_description
1 polymer ?
#
loop_
_entity_poly.entity_id
_entity_poly.type
_entity_poly.pdbx_seq_one_letter_code
_entity_poly.pdbx_strand_id
1 'polypeptide(L)'
;MKRKERVFLILLGISILCNFLFAYKIFQKPSIETVQVRAKSGCEDSKENTNKKELLSTVEILPHPPDFLKGKRIQFFSYATRKENGKKWILFQEKIGNRQKETKIDAEAIRWF
;
A
#
# COMPACT_ATOMS: atom_id res chain seq x y z
N MET A 1 -18.96 38.20 -32.31
CA MET A 1 -19.36 37.78 -30.95
C MET A 1 -19.66 38.99 -30.10
N LYS A 2 -20.88 39.07 -29.57
CA LYS A 2 -21.29 40.14 -28.66
C LYS A 2 -20.50 40.01 -27.35
N ARG A 3 -20.19 41.11 -26.67
CA ARG A 3 -19.38 41.13 -25.41
C ARG A 3 -19.92 40.13 -24.35
N LYS A 4 -21.24 39.94 -24.31
CA LYS A 4 -21.93 38.99 -23.44
C LYS A 4 -21.59 37.52 -23.74
N GLU A 5 -21.46 37.13 -25.01
CA GLU A 5 -21.10 35.76 -25.42
C GLU A 5 -19.66 35.41 -25.03
N ARG A 6 -18.72 36.35 -25.13
CA ARG A 6 -17.34 36.15 -24.66
C ARG A 6 -17.30 35.90 -23.16
N VAL A 7 -18.05 36.68 -22.37
CA VAL A 7 -18.10 36.52 -20.91
C VAL A 7 -18.69 35.17 -20.54
N PHE A 8 -19.75 34.74 -21.21
CA PHE A 8 -20.36 33.42 -21.00
C PHE A 8 -19.37 32.28 -21.30
N LEU A 9 -18.64 32.36 -22.40
CA LEU A 9 -17.63 31.34 -22.77
C LEU A 9 -16.46 31.28 -21.79
N ILE A 10 -16.02 32.43 -21.26
CA ILE A 10 -14.97 32.48 -20.23
C ILE A 10 -15.46 31.78 -18.95
N LEU A 11 -16.68 32.08 -18.49
CA LEU A 11 -17.26 31.44 -17.31
C LEU A 11 -17.45 29.93 -17.50
N LEU A 12 -17.89 29.51 -18.69
CA LEU A 12 -18.01 28.09 -19.05
C LEU A 12 -16.64 27.40 -19.00
N GLY A 13 -15.61 28.02 -19.58
CA GLY A 13 -14.24 27.50 -19.55
C GLY A 13 -13.69 27.35 -18.13
N ILE A 14 -13.92 28.34 -17.25
CA ILE A 14 -13.53 28.27 -15.83
C ILE A 14 -14.27 27.14 -15.12
N SER A 15 -15.58 26.98 -15.36
CA SER A 15 -16.38 25.91 -14.76
C SER A 15 -15.87 24.52 -15.15
N ILE A 16 -15.57 24.31 -16.44
CA ILE A 16 -15.00 23.04 -16.93
C ILE A 16 -13.64 22.79 -16.29
N LEU A 17 -12.76 23.80 -16.24
CA LEU A 17 -11.43 23.68 -15.65
C LEU A 17 -11.48 23.31 -14.16
N CYS A 18 -12.37 23.96 -13.39
CA CYS A 18 -12.58 23.66 -11.98
C CYS A 18 -13.06 22.22 -11.76
N ASN A 19 -14.01 21.74 -12.55
CA ASN A 19 -14.49 20.36 -12.48
C ASN A 19 -13.38 19.35 -12.83
N PHE A 20 -12.58 19.63 -13.86
CA PHE A 20 -11.44 18.78 -14.24
C PHE A 20 -10.38 18.71 -13.13
N LEU A 21 -10.02 19.83 -12.52
CA LEU A 21 -9.06 19.88 -11.41
C LEU A 21 -9.57 19.10 -10.19
N PHE A 22 -10.86 19.20 -9.88
CA PHE A 22 -11.48 18.49 -8.78
C PHE A 22 -11.49 16.97 -9.02
N ALA A 23 -11.91 16.55 -10.22
CA ALA A 23 -11.85 15.15 -10.62
C ALA A 23 -10.42 14.61 -10.60
N TYR A 24 -9.45 15.37 -11.12
CA TYR A 24 -8.03 14.98 -11.13
C TYR A 24 -7.50 14.72 -9.72
N LYS A 25 -7.85 15.56 -8.73
CA LYS A 25 -7.48 15.33 -7.32
C LYS A 25 -8.13 14.07 -6.73
N ILE A 26 -9.37 13.75 -7.12
CA ILE A 26 -10.03 12.50 -6.68
C ILE A 26 -9.33 11.28 -7.31
N PHE A 27 -8.86 11.40 -8.56
CA PHE A 27 -8.19 10.31 -9.27
C PHE A 27 -6.70 10.16 -8.96
N GLN A 28 -6.08 11.08 -8.20
CA GLN A 28 -4.77 10.86 -7.60
C GLN A 28 -4.86 9.74 -6.55
N LYS A 29 -4.84 8.49 -7.01
CA LYS A 29 -4.61 7.34 -6.13
C LYS A 29 -3.22 7.50 -5.51
N PRO A 30 -3.06 7.27 -4.20
CA PRO A 30 -1.73 7.19 -3.60
C PRO A 30 -0.90 6.15 -4.36
N SER A 31 0.36 6.45 -4.64
CA SER A 31 1.28 5.48 -5.23
C SER A 31 1.39 4.29 -4.29
N ILE A 32 0.86 3.15 -4.71
CA ILE A 32 1.01 1.87 -4.01
C ILE A 32 2.19 1.18 -4.69
N GLU A 33 3.34 1.16 -4.03
CA GLU A 33 4.47 0.35 -4.47
C GLU A 33 4.34 -1.03 -3.82
N THR A 34 3.90 -2.01 -4.60
CA THR A 34 3.75 -3.39 -4.16
C THR A 34 5.09 -4.10 -4.30
N VAL A 35 5.70 -4.48 -3.18
CA VAL A 35 6.96 -5.22 -3.16
C VAL A 35 6.66 -6.70 -2.92
N GLN A 36 6.80 -7.52 -3.97
CA GLN A 36 6.80 -8.97 -3.79
C GLN A 36 8.13 -9.38 -3.16
N VAL A 37 8.07 -9.89 -1.93
CA VAL A 37 9.25 -10.44 -1.24
C VAL A 37 9.58 -11.78 -1.87
N ARG A 38 10.44 -11.77 -2.90
CA ARG A 38 11.19 -12.97 -3.28
C ARG A 38 12.28 -13.14 -2.23
N ALA A 39 12.09 -14.06 -1.30
CA ALA A 39 13.12 -14.41 -0.32
C ALA A 39 14.42 -14.79 -1.06
N LYS A 40 15.56 -14.25 -0.62
CA LYS A 40 16.88 -14.69 -1.08
C LYS A 40 17.00 -16.19 -0.78
N SER A 41 17.15 -17.00 -1.82
CA SER A 41 17.55 -18.40 -1.72
C SER A 41 18.99 -18.45 -1.21
N GLY A 42 19.14 -18.49 0.11
CA GLY A 42 20.40 -18.71 0.80
C GLY A 42 20.44 -20.10 1.45
N CYS A 43 19.95 -21.13 0.77
CA CYS A 43 20.28 -22.52 1.06
C CYS A 43 20.36 -23.24 -0.29
N GLU A 44 21.58 -23.41 -0.79
CA GLU A 44 21.89 -24.50 -1.70
C GLU A 44 21.56 -25.83 -1.01
N ASP A 45 21.16 -26.80 -1.83
CA ASP A 45 21.11 -28.23 -1.53
C ASP A 45 20.08 -28.75 -0.53
N SER A 46 18.86 -28.97 -1.03
CA SER A 46 18.35 -30.35 -1.06
C SER A 46 17.14 -30.47 -1.99
N LYS A 47 17.32 -31.36 -2.97
CA LYS A 47 16.24 -31.93 -3.78
C LYS A 47 15.19 -32.55 -2.85
N GLU A 48 13.99 -32.73 -3.41
CA GLU A 48 12.97 -33.63 -2.90
C GLU A 48 12.07 -33.06 -1.79
N ASN A 49 11.00 -32.35 -2.19
CA ASN A 49 9.65 -32.87 -1.97
C ASN A 49 8.56 -31.94 -2.49
N THR A 50 7.61 -32.56 -3.17
CA THR A 50 6.37 -32.04 -3.71
C THR A 50 5.45 -31.53 -2.60
N ASN A 51 5.71 -30.32 -2.10
CA ASN A 51 4.73 -29.53 -1.39
C ASN A 51 5.08 -28.07 -1.65
N LYS A 52 4.21 -27.34 -2.35
CA LYS A 52 4.29 -25.88 -2.47
C LYS A 52 4.07 -25.29 -1.07
N LYS A 53 5.09 -25.35 -0.21
CA LYS A 53 5.17 -24.53 1.00
C LYS A 53 5.18 -23.10 0.48
N GLU A 54 4.03 -22.45 0.51
CA GLU A 54 3.94 -21.01 0.32
C GLU A 54 4.98 -20.40 1.25
N LEU A 55 6.02 -19.80 0.68
CA LEU A 55 7.14 -19.30 1.44
C LEU A 55 6.66 -18.05 2.21
N LEU A 56 6.25 -18.25 3.47
CA LEU A 56 5.80 -17.17 4.33
C LEU A 56 7.03 -16.47 4.92
N SER A 57 7.22 -15.20 4.55
CA SER A 57 8.18 -14.31 5.19
C SER A 57 7.64 -13.90 6.56
N THR A 58 8.54 -13.63 7.51
CA THR A 58 8.17 -13.24 8.87
C THR A 58 8.73 -11.87 9.18
N VAL A 59 7.92 -11.01 9.79
CA VAL A 59 8.31 -9.68 10.28
C VAL A 59 7.98 -9.55 11.75
N GLU A 60 8.84 -8.83 12.48
CA GLU A 60 8.60 -8.43 13.86
C GLU A 60 8.18 -6.96 13.90
N ILE A 61 7.03 -6.73 14.51
CA ILE A 61 6.45 -5.40 14.74
C ILE A 61 6.74 -5.04 16.19
N LEU A 62 7.40 -3.91 16.38
CA LEU A 62 7.70 -3.34 17.68
C LEU A 62 6.41 -2.81 18.33
N PRO A 63 6.36 -2.72 19.67
CA PRO A 63 5.29 -1.99 20.36
C PRO A 63 5.21 -0.56 19.80
N HIS A 64 4.03 -0.17 19.33
CA HIS A 64 3.77 1.13 18.71
C HIS A 64 2.40 1.67 19.16
N PRO A 65 2.33 2.33 20.33
CA PRO A 65 1.09 2.92 20.84
C PRO A 65 0.56 4.04 19.91
N PRO A 66 -0.77 4.23 19.80
CA PRO A 66 -1.84 3.50 20.50
C PRO A 66 -2.20 2.16 19.84
N ASP A 67 -1.68 1.88 18.65
CA ASP A 67 -2.10 0.75 17.81
C ASP A 67 -1.69 -0.61 18.41
N PHE A 68 -0.49 -0.70 18.99
CA PHE A 68 0.05 -1.94 19.55
C PHE A 68 0.80 -1.70 20.87
N LEU A 69 0.23 -2.15 21.99
CA LEU A 69 0.89 -2.07 23.31
C LEU A 69 2.01 -3.10 23.49
N LYS A 70 1.98 -4.20 22.72
CA LYS A 70 2.98 -5.27 22.72
C LYS A 70 3.40 -5.56 21.28
N GLY A 71 4.66 -5.93 21.10
CA GLY A 71 5.17 -6.32 19.79
C GLY A 71 4.45 -7.56 19.28
N LYS A 72 4.38 -7.70 17.96
CA LYS A 72 3.69 -8.81 17.28
C LYS A 72 4.57 -9.36 16.16
N ARG A 73 4.57 -10.67 15.99
CA ARG A 73 5.18 -11.33 14.83
C ARG A 73 4.09 -11.65 13.80
N ILE A 74 4.33 -11.31 12.53
CA ILE A 74 3.40 -11.58 11.43
C ILE A 74 4.08 -12.43 10.36
N GLN A 75 3.36 -13.42 9.86
CA GLN A 75 3.74 -14.21 8.69
C GLN A 75 2.96 -13.72 7.47
N PHE A 76 3.67 -13.34 6.41
CA PHE A 76 3.10 -12.74 5.22
C PHE A 76 3.76 -13.28 3.96
N PHE A 77 3.06 -13.25 2.83
CA PHE A 77 3.61 -13.68 1.54
C PHE A 77 4.01 -12.48 0.66
N SER A 78 3.44 -11.31 0.88
CA SER A 78 3.84 -10.06 0.22
C SER A 78 3.55 -8.85 1.11
N TYR A 79 4.16 -7.72 0.79
CA TYR A 79 3.78 -6.44 1.37
C TYR A 79 3.73 -5.34 0.31
N ALA A 80 2.95 -4.29 0.57
CA ALA A 80 2.98 -3.06 -0.21
C ALA A 80 3.29 -1.87 0.70
N THR A 81 3.95 -0.86 0.15
CA THR A 81 4.14 0.41 0.86
C THR A 81 3.12 1.43 0.35
N ARG A 82 2.56 2.21 1.27
CA ARG A 82 1.58 3.25 0.97
C ARG A 82 1.93 4.50 1.77
N LYS A 83 2.02 5.65 1.10
CA LYS A 83 2.17 6.95 1.76
C LYS A 83 0.79 7.61 1.88
N GLU A 84 0.40 7.97 3.09
CA GLU A 84 -0.89 8.61 3.38
C GLU A 84 -0.68 9.68 4.45
N ASN A 85 -1.07 10.92 4.15
CA ASN A 85 -0.92 12.07 5.06
C ASN A 85 0.51 12.28 5.59
N GLY A 86 1.52 12.09 4.75
CA GLY A 86 2.93 12.23 5.13
C GLY A 86 3.51 11.01 5.87
N LYS A 87 2.66 10.12 6.39
CA LYS A 87 3.04 8.90 7.09
C LYS A 87 3.19 7.72 6.11
N LYS A 88 4.17 6.85 6.35
CA LYS A 88 4.41 5.64 5.56
C LYS A 88 3.77 4.45 6.25
N TRP A 89 3.04 3.66 5.47
CA TRP A 89 2.35 2.46 5.92
C TRP A 89 2.84 1.25 5.13
N ILE A 90 2.87 0.10 5.78
CA ILE A 90 3.18 -1.19 5.17
C ILE A 90 1.94 -2.08 5.29
N LEU A 91 1.49 -2.57 4.15
CA LEU A 91 0.31 -3.41 3.99
C LEU A 91 0.78 -4.86 3.80
N PHE A 92 0.75 -5.65 4.85
CA PHE A 92 1.12 -7.07 4.80
C PHE A 92 -0.05 -7.91 4.33
N GLN A 93 0.20 -8.79 3.37
CA GLN A 93 -0.76 -9.80 2.95
C GLN A 93 -0.49 -11.09 3.72
N GLU A 94 -1.33 -11.36 4.72
CA GLU A 94 -1.28 -12.52 5.59
C GLU A 94 -2.20 -13.63 5.07
N LYS A 95 -1.79 -14.89 5.24
CA LYS A 95 -2.67 -16.05 5.05
C LYS A 95 -3.05 -16.63 6.41
N ILE A 96 -4.31 -16.50 6.79
CA ILE A 96 -4.85 -17.05 8.04
C ILE A 96 -5.83 -18.17 7.65
N GLY A 97 -5.34 -19.41 7.70
CA GLY A 97 -6.07 -20.58 7.19
C GLY A 97 -6.30 -20.46 5.68
N ASN A 98 -7.58 -20.47 5.26
CA ASN A 98 -7.98 -20.31 3.85
C ASN A 98 -8.30 -18.85 3.46
N ARG A 99 -8.15 -17.88 4.38
CA ARG A 99 -8.46 -16.47 4.11
C ARG A 99 -7.20 -15.64 3.96
N GLN A 100 -7.22 -14.73 2.99
CA GLN A 100 -6.22 -13.66 2.88
C GLN A 100 -6.70 -12.47 3.72
N LYS A 101 -5.78 -11.90 4.51
CA LYS A 101 -6.03 -10.72 5.33
C LYS A 101 -4.94 -9.69 5.04
N GLU A 102 -5.34 -8.48 4.72
CA GLU A 102 -4.43 -7.34 4.67
C GLU A 102 -4.31 -6.72 6.06
N THR A 103 -3.08 -6.52 6.53
CA THR A 103 -2.79 -5.83 7.79
C THR A 103 -1.94 -4.60 7.52
N LYS A 104 -2.49 -3.43 7.85
CA LYS A 104 -1.84 -2.13 7.74
C LYS A 104 -1.08 -1.81 9.01
N ILE A 105 0.21 -1.51 8.87
CA ILE A 105 1.12 -1.23 9.98
C ILE A 105 1.92 0.03 9.65
N ASP A 106 2.20 0.84 10.66
CA ASP A 106 3.14 1.95 10.51
C ASP A 106 4.53 1.44 10.14
N ALA A 107 5.16 2.05 9.14
CA ALA A 107 6.52 1.71 8.75
C ALA A 107 7.52 1.89 9.89
N GLU A 108 7.28 2.83 10.80
CA GLU A 108 8.14 3.08 11.97
C GLU A 108 8.05 1.96 13.02
N ALA A 109 6.97 1.19 13.02
CA ALA A 109 6.78 0.07 13.95
C ALA A 109 7.50 -1.21 13.49
N ILE A 110 8.11 -1.23 12.30
CA ILE A 110 8.64 -2.45 11.69
C ILE A 110 10.16 -2.51 11.84
N ARG A 111 10.65 -3.60 12.44
CA ARG A 111 12.08 -3.90 12.47
C ARG A 111 12.41 -4.92 11.37
N TRP A 112 13.18 -4.47 10.38
CA TRP A 112 13.70 -5.32 9.32
C TRP A 112 14.96 -6.05 9.79
N PHE A 113 15.07 -7.33 9.46
CA PHE A 113 16.25 -8.17 9.71
C PHE A 113 16.79 -8.70 8.40
#